data_AF-A0A0L8I799-F1
#
_entry.id   AF-A0A0L8I799-F1
#
_cell.length_a   1.000
_cell.length_b   1.000
_cell.length_c   1.000
_cell.angle_alpha   90.00
_cell.angle_beta   90.00
_cell.angle_gamma   90.00
#
_symmetry.space_group_name_H-M   'P 1'
#
loop_
_entity.id
_entity.type
_entity.pdbx_description
1 polymer ?
#
loop_
_entity_poly.entity_id
_entity_poly.type
_entity_poly.pdbx_seq_one_letter_code
_entity_poly.pdbx_strand_id
1 'polypeptide(L)'
;TNLDEPVNISFNFINQVATNPQCVYWDQSPGQDPHWSTKGCITSKYIPEEKVLCSCNHLTSFALQMIEETKDDFHLLSKIGCGISFVFLILTVIFHVSFK
;
A
#
# COMPACT_ATOMS: atom_id res chain seq x y z
N THR A 1 -18.52 14.70 -0.67
CA THR A 1 -19.12 15.98 -0.25
C THR A 1 -18.01 16.96 0.05
N ASN A 2 -18.06 18.16 -0.54
CA ASN A 2 -17.08 19.22 -0.27
C ASN A 2 -17.43 19.87 1.08
N LEU A 3 -16.44 20.10 1.92
CA LEU A 3 -16.56 20.80 3.20
C LEU A 3 -16.10 22.26 3.02
N ASP A 4 -16.81 23.20 3.63
CA ASP A 4 -16.39 24.62 3.68
C ASP A 4 -15.10 24.81 4.49
N GLU A 5 -14.87 23.95 5.49
CA GLU A 5 -13.63 23.90 6.27
C GLU A 5 -12.90 22.56 6.06
N PRO A 6 -11.60 22.57 5.72
CA PRO A 6 -10.86 21.35 5.52
C PRO A 6 -10.57 20.64 6.84
N VAL A 7 -10.65 19.31 6.82
CA VAL A 7 -10.30 18.47 7.97
C VAL A 7 -8.80 18.23 7.99
N ASN A 8 -8.18 18.48 9.14
CA ASN A 8 -6.75 18.26 9.36
C ASN A 8 -6.52 16.94 10.09
N ILE A 9 -5.75 16.04 9.48
CA ILE A 9 -5.40 14.73 10.02
C ILE A 9 -3.88 14.67 10.16
N SER A 10 -3.39 14.30 11.34
CA SER A 10 -1.95 14.17 11.60
C SER A 10 -1.54 12.71 11.75
N PHE A 11 -0.51 12.30 11.02
CA PHE A 11 0.11 10.99 11.13
C PHE A 11 1.49 11.11 11.76
N ASN A 12 1.77 10.27 12.76
CA ASN A 12 3.11 10.15 13.35
C ASN A 12 3.84 8.99 12.66
N PHE A 13 5.05 9.22 12.14
CA PHE A 13 5.88 8.13 11.64
C PHE A 13 6.60 7.46 12.82
N ILE A 14 6.37 6.16 12.99
CA ILE A 14 7.08 5.34 13.97
C ILE A 14 8.45 4.90 13.40
N ASN A 15 8.55 4.76 12.07
CA ASN A 15 9.75 4.33 11.36
C ASN A 15 10.09 5.28 10.19
N GLN A 16 11.36 5.60 10.01
CA GLN A 16 11.88 6.61 9.06
C GLN A 16 11.87 6.18 7.57
N VAL A 17 11.22 5.07 7.23
CA VAL A 17 11.34 4.41 5.91
C VAL A 17 10.23 4.84 4.94
N ALA A 18 9.44 5.86 5.27
CA ALA A 18 8.44 6.39 4.35
C ALA A 18 9.07 7.39 3.37
N THR A 19 9.31 6.96 2.13
CA THR A 19 9.71 7.86 1.05
C THR A 19 8.45 8.44 0.41
N ASN A 20 8.33 9.77 0.39
CA ASN A 20 7.25 10.50 -0.29
C ASN A 20 5.82 10.13 0.18
N PRO A 21 5.47 10.34 1.47
CA PRO A 21 4.12 10.08 1.95
C PRO A 21 3.11 10.99 1.23
N GLN A 22 2.00 10.42 0.77
CA GLN A 22 0.91 11.15 0.14
C GLN A 22 -0.42 10.86 0.82
N CYS A 23 -1.18 11.92 1.10
CA CYS A 23 -2.54 11.82 1.61
C CYS A 23 -3.48 11.48 0.46
N VAL A 24 -4.13 10.32 0.54
CA VAL A 24 -5.10 9.87 -0.46
C VAL A 24 -6.44 9.53 0.17
N TYR A 25 -7.50 9.64 -0.63
CA TYR A 25 -8.83 9.16 -0.30
C TYR A 25 -9.31 8.19 -1.37
N TRP A 26 -10.25 7.33 -0.99
CA TRP A 26 -10.92 6.44 -1.93
C TRP A 26 -11.97 7.22 -2.72
N ASP A 27 -11.71 7.45 -4.01
CA ASP A 27 -12.64 8.10 -4.93
C ASP A 27 -13.54 7.05 -5.57
N GLN A 28 -14.85 7.19 -5.34
CA GLN A 28 -15.88 6.31 -5.89
C GLN A 28 -16.91 7.13 -6.69
N SER A 29 -16.46 8.21 -7.32
CA SER A 29 -17.31 9.09 -8.12
C SER A 29 -17.98 8.33 -9.28
N PRO A 30 -19.28 8.59 -9.53
CA PRO A 30 -20.02 7.90 -10.57
C PRO A 30 -19.43 8.20 -11.95
N GLY A 31 -19.15 7.15 -12.73
CA GLY A 31 -18.57 7.25 -14.08
C GLY A 31 -17.05 7.05 -14.14
N GLN A 32 -16.38 6.76 -13.02
CA GLN A 32 -14.98 6.30 -12.99
C GLN A 32 -14.84 5.01 -12.18
N ASP A 33 -13.81 4.23 -12.49
CA ASP A 33 -13.43 3.09 -11.68
C ASP A 33 -12.93 3.56 -10.31
N PRO A 34 -13.33 2.90 -9.21
CA PRO A 34 -12.89 3.28 -7.87
C PRO A 34 -11.37 3.28 -7.74
N HIS A 35 -10.78 4.37 -7.27
CA HIS A 35 -9.32 4.51 -7.20
C HIS A 35 -8.86 5.39 -6.03
N TRP A 36 -7.58 5.27 -5.66
CA TRP A 36 -6.94 6.20 -4.72
C TRP A 36 -6.67 7.54 -5.40
N SER A 37 -7.13 8.63 -4.79
CA SER A 37 -7.04 9.98 -5.35
C SER A 37 -6.44 10.95 -4.33
N THR A 38 -5.63 11.90 -4.79
CA THR A 38 -5.09 13.01 -3.98
C THR A 38 -5.89 14.30 -4.12
N LYS A 39 -6.94 14.32 -4.95
CA LYS A 39 -7.71 15.53 -5.26
C LYS A 39 -8.31 16.15 -4.00
N GLY A 40 -8.15 17.46 -3.81
CA GLY A 40 -8.70 18.16 -2.64
C GLY A 40 -8.01 17.84 -1.31
N CYS A 41 -6.91 17.08 -1.33
CA CYS A 41 -6.03 16.85 -0.18
C CYS A 41 -4.68 17.54 -0.39
N ILE A 42 -4.22 18.25 0.64
CA ILE A 42 -2.89 18.87 0.71
C ILE A 42 -2.07 18.08 1.72
N THR A 43 -0.93 17.55 1.27
CA THR A 43 0.04 16.90 2.15
C THR A 43 1.09 17.92 2.57
N SER A 44 1.35 18.06 3.87
CA SER A 44 2.44 18.90 4.36
C SER A 44 3.79 18.39 3.85
N LYS A 45 4.78 19.28 3.75
CA LYS A 45 6.15 18.89 3.39
C LYS A 45 6.63 17.80 4.35
N TYR A 46 7.09 16.67 3.80
CA TYR A 46 7.68 15.61 4.60
C TYR A 46 8.98 16.11 5.23
N ILE A 47 9.03 16.08 6.56
CA ILE A 47 10.23 16.29 7.35
C ILE A 47 10.45 14.99 8.13
N PRO A 48 11.60 14.32 8.00
CA PRO A 48 11.91 13.11 8.76
C PRO A 48 11.69 13.33 10.26
N GLU A 49 11.06 12.38 10.94
CA GLU A 49 10.71 12.42 12.38
C GLU A 49 9.60 13.42 12.77
N GLU A 50 9.10 14.24 11.85
CA GLU A 50 7.94 15.10 12.10
C GLU A 50 6.62 14.45 11.67
N LYS A 51 5.52 15.00 12.16
CA LYS A 51 4.17 14.55 11.79
C LYS A 51 3.88 14.97 10.35
N VAL A 52 3.30 14.07 9.55
CA VAL A 52 2.68 14.47 8.28
C VAL A 52 1.26 14.92 8.55
N LEU A 53 0.95 16.13 8.10
CA LEU A 53 -0.36 16.74 8.21
C LEU A 53 -1.05 16.70 6.84
N CYS A 54 -2.20 16.04 6.80
CA CYS A 54 -3.10 15.98 5.66
C CYS A 54 -4.24 16.97 5.90
N SER A 55 -4.46 17.89 4.97
CA SER A 55 -5.61 18.80 4.99
C SER A 55 -6.49 18.50 3.78
N CYS A 56 -7.69 17.95 4.00
CA CYS A 56 -8.59 17.53 2.93
C CYS A 56 -9.95 18.24 3.03
N ASN A 57 -10.52 18.65 1.91
CA ASN A 57 -11.82 19.33 1.86
C ASN A 57 -13.01 18.37 1.68
N HIS A 58 -12.87 17.11 2.05
CA HIS A 58 -13.92 16.09 1.95
C HIS A 58 -13.85 15.08 3.10
N LEU A 59 -15.02 14.57 3.50
CA LEU A 59 -15.17 13.62 4.60
C LEU A 59 -15.27 12.19 4.02
N THR A 60 -14.14 11.55 3.75
CA THR A 60 -14.10 10.17 3.20
C THR A 60 -13.06 9.32 3.92
N SER A 61 -13.18 7.98 3.82
CA SER A 61 -12.15 7.05 4.31
C SER A 61 -10.80 7.41 3.68
N PHE A 62 -9.85 7.79 4.53
CA PHE A 62 -8.53 8.27 4.13
C PHE A 62 -7.49 7.21 4.45
N ALA A 63 -6.45 7.15 3.62
CA ALA A 63 -5.29 6.31 3.85
C ALA A 63 -4.02 7.14 3.62
N LEU A 64 -2.99 6.87 4.41
CA LEU A 64 -1.65 7.36 4.12
C LEU A 64 -1.00 6.37 3.15
N GLN A 65 -0.81 6.76 1.89
CA GLN A 65 -0.11 5.92 0.94
C GLN A 65 1.38 6.22 1.06
N MET A 66 2.13 5.21 1.50
CA MET A 66 3.59 5.24 1.56
C MET A 66 4.11 4.45 0.38
N ILE A 67 5.02 5.05 -0.40
CA ILE A 67 5.77 4.32 -1.41
C ILE A 67 6.93 3.69 -0.67
N GLU A 68 6.77 2.41 -0.31
CA GLU A 68 7.92 1.61 0.08
C GLU A 68 8.68 1.29 -1.21
N GLU A 69 9.85 1.88 -1.38
CA GLU A 69 10.84 1.42 -2.36
C GLU A 69 11.33 0.05 -1.89
N THR A 70 10.47 -0.96 -2.02
CA THR A 70 10.83 -2.34 -1.71
C THR A 70 11.94 -2.71 -2.65
N LYS A 71 13.16 -2.83 -2.12
CA LYS A 71 14.22 -3.54 -2.82
C LYS A 71 13.67 -4.92 -3.17
N ASP A 72 13.65 -5.25 -4.46
CA ASP A 72 13.04 -6.43 -5.09
C ASP A 72 13.48 -7.81 -4.51
N ASP A 73 14.31 -7.82 -3.47
CA ASP A 73 14.95 -8.99 -2.88
C ASP A 73 13.96 -10.00 -2.31
N PHE A 74 12.83 -9.56 -1.74
CA PHE A 74 11.82 -10.48 -1.17
C PHE A 74 11.01 -11.22 -2.23
N HIS A 75 10.75 -10.59 -3.38
CA HIS A 75 10.03 -11.21 -4.48
C HIS A 75 10.84 -12.36 -5.09
N LEU A 76 12.17 -12.21 -5.17
CA LEU A 76 13.06 -13.25 -5.64
C LEU A 76 13.03 -14.49 -4.73
N LEU A 77 13.11 -14.28 -3.41
CA LEU A 77 13.09 -15.37 -2.44
C LEU A 77 11.75 -16.13 -2.45
N SER A 78 10.63 -15.41 -2.52
CA SER A 78 9.29 -16.00 -2.61
C SER A 78 9.14 -16.84 -3.89
N LYS A 79 9.61 -16.32 -5.03
CA LYS A 79 9.54 -17.03 -6.32
C LYS A 79 10.36 -18.32 -6.32
N ILE A 80 11.55 -18.30 -5.74
CA ILE A 80 12.39 -19.50 -5.59
C ILE A 80 11.70 -20.51 -4.67
N GLY A 81 11.17 -20.07 -3.53
CA GLY A 81 10.44 -20.92 -2.60
C GLY A 81 9.25 -21.63 -3.25
N CYS A 82 8.40 -20.89 -3.96
CA CYS A 82 7.27 -21.46 -4.69
C CYS A 82 7.70 -22.50 -5.72
N GLY A 83 8.76 -22.24 -6.50
CA GLY A 83 9.29 -23.19 -7.48
C GLY A 83 9.74 -24.50 -6.83
N ILE A 84 10.48 -24.42 -5.72
CA ILE A 84 10.94 -25.59 -4.97
C ILE A 84 9.74 -26.40 -4.44
N SER A 85 8.72 -25.73 -3.87
CA SER A 85 7.51 -26.40 -3.38
C SER A 85 6.78 -27.18 -4.48
N PHE A 86 6.62 -26.59 -5.69
CA PHE A 86 5.99 -27.29 -6.82
C PHE A 86 6.78 -28.53 -7.24
N VAL A 87 8.11 -28.46 -7.29
CA VAL A 87 8.95 -29.61 -7.65
C VAL A 87 8.78 -30.75 -6.63
N PHE A 88 8.83 -30.44 -5.33
CA PHE A 88 8.62 -31.46 -4.30
C PHE A 88 7.21 -32.07 -4.37
N LEU A 89 6.18 -31.27 -4.61
CA LEU A 89 4.82 -31.77 -4.78
C LEU A 89 4.72 -32.76 -5.96
N ILE A 90 5.30 -32.41 -7.11
CA ILE A 90 5.33 -33.29 -8.29
C ILE A 90 6.05 -34.60 -7.96
N LEU A 91 7.21 -34.54 -7.31
CA LEU A 91 7.94 -35.73 -6.90
C LEU A 91 7.12 -36.60 -5.95
N THR A 92 6.51 -36.02 -4.91
CA THR A 92 5.64 -36.75 -3.97
C THR A 92 4.49 -37.44 -4.68
N VAL A 93 3.84 -36.77 -5.64
CA VAL A 93 2.77 -37.37 -6.45
C VAL A 93 3.28 -38.55 -7.28
N ILE A 94 4.43 -38.39 -7.95
CA ILE A 94 5.04 -39.47 -8.75
C ILE A 94 5.39 -40.67 -7.86
N PHE A 95 6.02 -40.43 -6.70
CA PHE A 95 6.33 -41.48 -5.74
C PHE A 95 5.05 -42.17 -5.25
N HIS A 96 4.02 -41.40 -4.89
CA HIS A 96 2.77 -41.97 -4.42
C HIS A 96 2.07 -42.82 -5.49
N VAL A 97 2.09 -42.41 -6.76
CA VAL A 97 1.47 -43.17 -7.86
C VAL A 97 2.31 -44.38 -8.27
N SER A 98 3.64 -44.28 -8.25
CA SER A 98 4.55 -45.35 -8.70
C SER A 98 4.73 -46.47 -7.67
N PHE A 99 4.61 -46.14 -6.38
CA PHE A 99 4.76 -47.09 -5.25
C PHE A 99 3.42 -47.50 -4.63
N LYS A 100 2.30 -47.09 -5.24
CA LYS A 100 0.96 -47.63 -4.98
C LYS A 100 0.65 -48.74 -5.98
#